data_AF-A0A821GBV0-F1
#
_entry.id   AF-A0A821GBV0-F1
#
_cell.length_a   1.000
_cell.length_b   1.000
_cell.length_c   1.000
_cell.angle_alpha   90.00
_cell.angle_beta   90.00
_cell.angle_gamma   90.00
#
_symmetry.space_group_name_H-M   'P 1'
#
loop_
_entity.id
_entity.type
_entity.pdbx_description
1 polymer ?
#
loop_
_entity_poly.entity_id
_entity_poly.type
_entity_poly.pdbx_seq_one_letter_code
_entity_poly.pdbx_strand_id
1 'polypeptide(L)'
;MLVRKLFNRQSFAISSATLGRCISTSSYRLASDKEFVHRDTPQNNLDVKFDFTPDNYKRVNAITAMYPEGHKTAAVIPLLDLAQRQHQGWLPLSAMNKVAEVLKMPRMRVYE
;
A
#
# COMPACT_ATOMS: atom_id res chain seq x y z
N MET A 1 47.98 -19.96 56.43
CA MET A 1 48.38 -21.37 56.18
C MET A 1 47.10 -22.20 56.17
N LEU A 2 46.74 -23.02 55.19
CA LEU A 2 47.39 -23.39 53.94
C LEU A 2 46.34 -24.15 53.10
N VAL A 3 46.03 -23.59 51.94
CA VAL A 3 45.84 -24.25 50.64
C VAL A 3 45.32 -25.70 50.65
N ARG A 4 44.08 -25.91 50.21
CA ARG A 4 43.66 -27.19 49.62
C ARG A 4 43.71 -27.08 48.10
N LYS A 5 44.89 -27.39 47.53
CA LYS A 5 45.10 -27.67 46.11
C LYS A 5 44.58 -29.08 45.83
N LEU A 6 43.42 -29.19 45.18
CA LEU A 6 43.07 -30.36 44.38
C LEU A 6 43.52 -30.07 42.95
N PHE A 7 44.61 -30.71 42.53
CA PHE A 7 45.05 -30.70 41.13
C PHE A 7 45.13 -32.16 40.69
N ASN A 8 44.11 -32.62 39.98
CA ASN A 8 44.25 -33.79 39.13
C ASN A 8 43.37 -33.60 37.88
N ARG A 9 44.05 -33.65 36.73
CA ARG A 9 43.57 -33.84 35.36
C ARG A 9 42.45 -32.91 34.90
N GLN A 10 42.68 -32.19 33.80
CA GLN A 10 41.92 -32.36 32.56
C GLN A 10 42.71 -31.81 31.38
N SER A 11 42.49 -32.45 30.24
CA SER A 11 43.30 -32.46 29.03
C SER A 11 43.32 -31.11 28.30
N PHE A 12 44.46 -30.81 27.66
CA PHE A 12 44.55 -29.77 26.64
C PHE A 12 43.60 -30.08 25.49
N ALA A 13 42.61 -29.22 25.27
CA ALA A 13 41.85 -29.16 24.03
C ALA A 13 42.12 -27.80 23.39
N ILE A 14 42.84 -27.80 22.27
CA ILE A 14 43.00 -26.63 21.41
C ILE A 14 41.69 -26.48 20.65
N SER A 15 40.82 -25.58 21.11
CA SER A 15 39.61 -25.22 20.38
C SER A 15 40.00 -24.25 19.27
N SER A 16 39.98 -24.72 18.02
CA SER A 16 40.06 -23.85 16.86
C SER A 16 38.78 -23.02 16.79
N ALA A 17 38.82 -21.83 17.35
CA ALA A 17 37.78 -20.83 17.14
C ALA A 17 37.83 -20.38 15.68
N THR A 18 37.06 -21.04 14.81
CA THR A 18 36.67 -20.45 13.54
C THR A 18 35.73 -19.30 13.85
N LEU A 19 36.29 -18.09 13.92
CA LEU A 19 35.51 -16.85 13.87
C LEU A 19 34.84 -16.76 12.48
N GLY A 20 33.73 -17.48 12.33
CA GLY A 20 32.79 -17.30 11.24
C GLY A 20 32.26 -15.87 11.30
N ARG A 21 32.60 -15.06 10.30
CA ARG A 21 32.19 -13.66 10.22
C ARG A 21 30.67 -13.58 10.17
N CYS A 22 30.04 -13.14 11.26
CA CYS A 22 28.66 -12.66 11.21
C CYS A 22 28.66 -11.22 10.68
N ILE A 23 28.87 -11.05 9.37
CA ILE A 23 28.55 -9.78 8.71
C ILE A 23 27.07 -9.84 8.33
N SER A 24 26.19 -9.47 9.26
CA SER A 24 24.82 -9.12 8.89
C SER A 24 24.83 -7.68 8.39
N THR A 25 25.08 -7.48 7.09
CA THR A 25 24.70 -6.26 6.40
C THR A 25 23.28 -6.42 5.88
N SER A 26 22.28 -6.57 6.75
CA SER A 26 20.97 -6.12 6.32
C SER A 26 21.04 -4.61 6.32
N SER A 27 21.45 -4.03 5.19
CA SER A 27 20.95 -2.71 4.85
C SER A 27 19.45 -2.80 5.09
N TYR A 28 18.92 -1.94 5.96
CA TYR A 28 17.54 -1.54 5.86
C TYR A 28 17.29 -1.41 4.35
N ARG A 29 16.46 -2.28 3.78
CA ARG A 29 16.08 -2.05 2.39
C ARG A 29 15.47 -0.66 2.45
N LEU A 30 16.07 0.31 1.75
CA LEU A 30 15.38 1.54 1.41
C LEU A 30 14.17 1.07 0.60
N ALA A 31 13.10 0.71 1.30
CA ALA A 31 11.84 0.33 0.70
C ALA A 31 11.40 1.58 -0.04
N SER A 32 11.09 1.42 -1.32
CA SER A 32 10.52 2.50 -2.10
C SER A 32 9.26 2.99 -1.38
N ASP A 33 9.15 4.29 -1.12
CA ASP A 33 7.93 4.94 -0.61
C ASP A 33 6.74 4.81 -1.58
N LYS A 34 6.97 4.29 -2.79
CA LYS A 34 5.92 3.98 -3.76
C LYS A 34 5.32 2.61 -3.49
N GLU A 35 4.34 2.57 -2.60
CA GLU A 35 3.57 1.39 -2.30
C GLU A 35 2.35 1.28 -3.24
N PHE A 36 2.22 0.14 -3.94
CA PHE A 36 1.07 -0.16 -4.81
C PHE A 36 -0.07 -0.89 -4.08
N VAL A 37 0.04 -1.05 -2.76
CA VAL A 37 -1.01 -1.62 -1.92
C VAL A 37 -1.56 -0.52 -1.00
N HIS A 38 -2.87 -0.51 -0.81
CA HIS A 38 -3.49 0.45 0.10
C HIS A 38 -3.35 -0.02 1.55
N ARG A 39 -2.97 0.90 2.45
CA ARG A 39 -3.06 0.74 3.90
C ARG A 39 -3.98 1.83 4.44
N ASP A 40 -4.92 1.43 5.29
CA ASP A 40 -5.87 2.37 5.87
C ASP A 40 -5.14 3.38 6.77
N THR A 41 -5.39 4.66 6.50
CA THR A 41 -4.93 5.79 7.31
C THR A 41 -6.13 6.56 7.83
N PRO A 42 -6.00 7.42 8.85
CA PRO A 42 -7.14 8.20 9.34
C PRO A 42 -7.78 9.10 8.27
N GLN A 43 -7.01 9.53 7.27
CA GLN A 43 -7.45 10.43 6.20
C GLN A 43 -7.85 9.70 4.91
N ASN A 44 -7.41 8.46 4.71
CA ASN A 44 -7.71 7.65 3.53
C ASN A 44 -8.03 6.21 3.98
N ASN A 45 -9.33 5.94 4.12
CA ASN A 45 -9.92 4.66 4.49
C ASN A 45 -11.34 4.58 3.91
N LEU A 46 -12.02 3.46 4.09
CA LEU A 46 -13.38 3.23 3.59
C LEU A 46 -14.47 4.07 4.28
N ASP A 47 -14.24 4.54 5.51
CA ASP A 47 -15.21 5.31 6.29
C ASP A 47 -15.26 6.78 5.87
N VAL A 48 -14.18 7.30 5.26
CA VAL A 48 -14.15 8.66 4.71
C VAL A 48 -15.17 8.76 3.59
N LYS A 49 -16.23 9.54 3.80
CA LYS A 49 -17.28 9.71 2.80
C LYS A 49 -16.80 10.61 1.66
N PHE A 50 -16.83 10.08 0.44
CA PHE A 50 -16.67 10.84 -0.78
C PHE A 50 -17.93 10.72 -1.64
N ASP A 51 -18.42 11.86 -2.12
CA ASP A 51 -19.50 11.89 -3.10
C ASP A 51 -19.30 13.03 -4.09
N PHE A 52 -19.82 12.87 -5.31
CA PHE A 52 -19.73 13.94 -6.31
C PHE A 52 -20.64 15.11 -5.94
N THR A 53 -20.20 16.33 -6.23
CA THR A 53 -21.08 17.50 -6.11
C THR A 53 -22.20 17.42 -7.17
N PRO A 54 -23.37 18.05 -6.95
CA PRO A 54 -24.45 18.04 -7.93
C PRO A 54 -24.04 18.54 -9.32
N ASP A 55 -23.13 19.51 -9.39
CA ASP A 55 -22.59 20.00 -10.67
C ASP A 55 -21.65 18.99 -11.32
N ASN A 56 -20.90 18.24 -10.52
CA ASN A 56 -20.06 17.17 -11.02
C ASN A 56 -20.87 15.97 -11.49
N TYR A 57 -22.02 15.68 -10.89
CA TYR A 57 -22.95 14.67 -11.42
C TYR A 57 -23.45 15.00 -12.83
N LYS A 58 -23.68 16.27 -13.16
CA LYS A 58 -24.02 16.67 -14.54
C LYS A 58 -22.88 16.32 -15.51
N ARG A 59 -21.63 16.56 -15.10
CA ARG A 59 -20.44 16.22 -15.89
C ARG A 59 -20.24 14.71 -15.99
N VAL A 60 -20.46 13.97 -14.91
CA VAL A 60 -20.43 12.50 -14.88
C VAL A 60 -21.38 11.95 -15.94
N ASN A 61 -22.64 12.41 -15.94
CA ASN A 61 -23.64 11.98 -16.92
C ASN A 61 -23.23 12.35 -18.36
N ALA A 62 -22.69 13.56 -18.57
CA ALA A 62 -22.20 13.99 -19.87
C ALA A 62 -21.05 13.11 -20.38
N ILE A 63 -20.09 12.76 -19.51
CA ILE A 63 -18.96 11.89 -19.85
C ILE A 63 -19.46 10.48 -20.15
N THR A 64 -20.33 9.91 -19.30
CA THR A 64 -20.87 8.56 -19.52
C THR A 64 -21.66 8.46 -20.83
N ALA A 65 -22.34 9.53 -21.25
CA ALA A 65 -23.08 9.58 -22.50
C ALA A 65 -22.19 9.60 -23.76
N MET A 66 -20.89 9.93 -23.64
CA MET A 66 -19.95 9.87 -24.78
C MET A 66 -19.63 8.43 -25.19
N TYR A 67 -19.84 7.46 -24.29
CA TYR A 67 -19.54 6.05 -24.52
C TYR A 67 -20.84 5.29 -24.80
N PRO A 68 -20.83 4.32 -25.74
CA PRO A 68 -22.04 3.57 -26.07
C PRO A 68 -22.51 2.70 -24.89
N GLU A 69 -23.81 2.38 -24.91
CA GLU A 69 -24.43 1.41 -24.02
C GLU A 69 -23.61 0.09 -24.01
N GLY A 70 -23.32 -0.46 -22.83
CA GLY A 70 -22.48 -1.65 -22.66
C GLY A 70 -20.97 -1.39 -22.49
N HIS A 71 -20.47 -0.22 -22.90
CA HIS A 71 -19.05 0.14 -22.77
C HIS A 71 -18.81 1.35 -21.84
N LYS A 72 -19.70 1.57 -20.87
CA LYS A 72 -19.59 2.64 -19.88
C LYS A 72 -18.31 2.55 -19.03
N THR A 73 -17.69 1.36 -18.94
CA THR A 73 -16.40 1.15 -18.27
C THR A 73 -15.24 1.93 -18.90
N ALA A 74 -15.34 2.34 -20.17
CA ALA A 74 -14.33 3.20 -20.80
C ALA A 74 -14.29 4.62 -20.20
N ALA A 75 -15.34 5.02 -19.46
CA ALA A 75 -15.41 6.30 -18.76
C ALA A 75 -14.64 6.33 -17.43
N VAL A 76 -13.95 5.26 -17.02
CA VAL A 76 -13.23 5.22 -15.73
C VAL A 76 -12.22 6.35 -15.60
N ILE A 77 -11.30 6.49 -16.54
CA ILE A 77 -10.24 7.50 -16.49
C ILE A 77 -10.78 8.94 -16.38
N PRO A 78 -11.73 9.40 -17.24
CA PRO A 78 -12.25 10.76 -17.11
C PRO A 78 -13.07 10.97 -15.82
N LEU A 79 -13.73 9.94 -15.28
CA LEU A 79 -14.42 10.06 -13.99
C LEU A 79 -13.45 10.12 -12.80
N LEU A 80 -12.34 9.38 -12.84
CA LEU A 80 -11.30 9.46 -11.82
C LEU A 80 -10.58 10.82 -11.85
N ASP A 81 -10.28 11.35 -13.04
CA ASP A 81 -9.72 12.71 -13.18
C ASP A 81 -10.68 13.76 -12.58
N LEU A 82 -11.98 13.63 -12.85
CA LEU A 82 -12.99 14.53 -12.27
C LEU A 82 -13.06 14.42 -10.73
N ALA A 83 -12.97 13.20 -10.18
CA ALA A 83 -12.92 12.98 -8.74
C ALA A 83 -11.65 13.59 -8.11
N GLN A 84 -10.50 13.42 -8.77
CA GLN A 84 -9.22 13.98 -8.33
C GLN A 84 -9.26 15.52 -8.31
N ARG A 85 -9.84 16.15 -9.35
CA ARG A 85 -10.03 17.61 -9.38
C ARG A 85 -10.97 18.10 -8.27
N GLN A 86 -12.04 17.36 -7.99
CA GLN A 86 -12.95 17.70 -6.89
C GLN A 86 -12.24 17.60 -5.53
N HIS A 87 -11.37 16.61 -5.36
CA HIS A 87 -10.69 16.31 -4.10
C HIS A 87 -9.28 16.92 -4.03
N GLN A 88 -9.11 18.14 -4.57
CA GLN A 88 -7.91 18.97 -4.40
C GLN A 88 -6.61 18.31 -4.92
N GLY A 89 -6.70 17.49 -5.96
CA GLY A 89 -5.55 16.96 -6.67
C GLY A 89 -5.09 15.56 -6.24
N TRP A 90 -5.74 14.93 -5.26
CA TRP A 90 -5.47 13.55 -4.85
C TRP A 90 -6.73 12.69 -4.88
N LEU A 91 -6.56 11.36 -4.87
CA LEU A 91 -7.66 10.41 -5.04
C LEU A 91 -7.75 9.44 -3.84
N PRO A 92 -8.75 9.60 -2.95
CA PRO A 92 -8.97 8.68 -1.84
C PRO A 92 -9.60 7.37 -2.31
N LEU A 93 -9.46 6.31 -1.52
CA LEU A 93 -10.07 5.00 -1.76
C LEU A 93 -11.58 5.11 -1.95
N SER A 94 -12.24 5.94 -1.14
CA SER A 94 -13.68 6.17 -1.22
C SER A 94 -14.12 6.82 -2.53
N ALA A 95 -13.28 7.65 -3.16
CA ALA A 95 -13.58 8.21 -4.47
C ALA A 95 -13.54 7.14 -5.57
N MET A 96 -12.55 6.24 -5.52
CA MET A 96 -12.47 5.10 -6.43
C MET A 96 -13.68 4.18 -6.29
N ASN A 97 -14.12 3.93 -5.05
CA ASN A 97 -15.34 3.18 -4.77
C ASN A 97 -16.58 3.84 -5.35
N LYS A 98 -16.72 5.16 -5.18
CA LYS A 98 -17.84 5.92 -5.74
C LYS A 98 -17.88 5.84 -7.27
N VAL A 99 -16.72 5.91 -7.94
CA VAL A 99 -16.64 5.73 -9.40
C VAL A 99 -17.06 4.32 -9.82
N ALA A 100 -16.63 3.29 -9.08
CA ALA A 100 -17.02 1.91 -9.33
C ALA A 100 -18.55 1.70 -9.20
N GLU A 101 -19.18 2.33 -8.20
CA GLU A 101 -20.64 2.33 -8.01
C GLU A 101 -21.37 2.99 -9.20
N VAL A 102 -20.90 4.16 -9.63
CA VAL A 102 -21.49 4.91 -10.77
C VAL A 102 -21.43 4.09 -12.06
N LEU A 103 -20.29 3.46 -12.34
CA LEU A 103 -20.09 2.66 -13.55
C LEU A 103 -20.60 1.22 -13.44
N LYS A 104 -21.10 0.82 -12.26
CA LYS A 104 -21.58 -0.54 -11.96
C LYS A 104 -20.54 -1.63 -12.30
N MET A 105 -19.27 -1.36 -11.98
CA MET A 105 -18.16 -2.27 -12.24
C MET A 105 -17.43 -2.68 -10.96
N PRO A 106 -16.67 -3.80 -10.95
CA PRO A 106 -15.95 -4.23 -9.77
C PRO A 106 -14.91 -3.18 -9.34
N ARG A 107 -14.83 -2.89 -8.04
CA ARG A 107 -13.90 -1.91 -7.46
C ARG A 107 -12.44 -2.15 -7.83
N MET A 108 -12.04 -3.42 -7.91
CA MET A 108 -10.68 -3.82 -8.29
C MET A 108 -10.26 -3.29 -9.68
N ARG A 109 -11.22 -3.19 -10.61
CA ARG A 109 -10.96 -2.65 -11.97
C ARG A 109 -10.76 -1.13 -12.00
N VAL A 110 -11.03 -0.45 -10.89
CA VAL A 110 -10.75 0.98 -10.74
C VAL A 110 -9.39 1.17 -10.06
N TYR A 111 -8.92 0.17 -9.32
CA TYR A 111 -7.63 0.20 -8.61
C TYR A 111 -6.41 -0.17 -9.47
N GLU A 112 -6.64 -0.83 -10.61
CA GLU A 112 -5.61 -1.18 -11.60
C GLU A 112 -5.04 0.06 -12.32
#